data_AF-A0A6L3MJM8-F1
#
_entry.id   AF-A0A6L3MJM8-F1
#
_cell.length_a   1.000
_cell.length_b   1.000
_cell.length_c   1.000
_cell.angle_alpha   90.00
_cell.angle_beta   90.00
_cell.angle_gamma   90.00
#
_symmetry.space_group_name_H-M   'P 1'
#
loop_
_entity.id
_entity.type
_entity.pdbx_description
1 polymer ?
#
loop_
_entity_poly.entity_id
_entity_poly.type
_entity_poly.pdbx_seq_one_letter_code
_entity_poly.pdbx_strand_id
1 'polypeptide(L)' 'SVLGFIARDVAGYREAARATLERLVGGMHVEIGARVPLEQAADAHRLLESRQTTGAVVLVP' A
#
# COMPACT_ATOMS: atom_id res chain seq x y z
N SER A 1 8.32 -11.61 -3.54
CA SER A 1 8.34 -10.15 -3.38
C SER A 1 7.70 -9.48 -4.60
N VAL A 2 6.96 -8.39 -4.42
CA VAL A 2 6.40 -7.57 -5.51
C VAL A 2 7.49 -7.13 -6.49
N LEU A 3 8.66 -6.75 -6.00
CA LEU A 3 9.79 -6.33 -6.83
C LEU A 3 10.27 -7.44 -7.79
N GLY A 4 10.28 -8.70 -7.33
CA GLY A 4 10.63 -9.85 -8.16
C GLY A 4 9.56 -10.23 -9.18
N PHE A 5 8.29 -9.86 -8.94
CA PHE A 5 7.24 -10.00 -9.95
C PHE A 5 7.39 -8.93 -11.04
N ILE A 6 7.55 -7.66 -10.64
CA ILE A 6 7.81 -6.54 -11.56
C ILE A 6 8.97 -6.84 -12.50
N ALA A 7 10.09 -7.34 -11.96
CA ALA A 7 11.29 -7.62 -12.76
C ALA A 7 11.08 -8.73 -13.81
N ARG A 8 10.18 -9.68 -13.57
CA ARG A 8 9.92 -10.81 -14.47
C ARG A 8 8.84 -10.53 -15.50
N ASP A 9 7.87 -9.70 -15.15
CA ASP A 9 6.73 -9.38 -16.02
C ASP A 9 6.22 -7.94 -15.78
N VAL A 10 6.93 -6.98 -16.37
CA VAL A 10 6.55 -5.56 -16.30
C VAL A 10 5.20 -5.32 -16.98
N ALA A 11 4.89 -6.05 -18.06
CA ALA A 11 3.66 -5.87 -18.82
C ALA A 11 2.45 -6.32 -18.00
N GLY A 12 2.50 -7.53 -17.42
CA GLY A 12 1.46 -8.03 -16.52
C GLY A 12 1.32 -7.19 -15.25
N TYR A 13 2.42 -6.68 -14.70
CA TYR A 13 2.34 -5.75 -13.57
C TYR A 13 1.60 -4.45 -13.91
N ARG A 14 1.88 -3.85 -15.08
CA ARG A 14 1.19 -2.64 -15.54
C ARG A 14 -0.29 -2.89 -15.77
N GLU A 15 -0.63 -4.02 -16.35
CA GLU A 15 -2.03 -4.39 -16.60
C GLU A 15 -2.80 -4.60 -15.29
N ALA A 16 -2.20 -5.31 -14.32
CA ALA A 16 -2.80 -5.47 -12.99
C ALA A 16 -2.96 -4.14 -12.25
N ALA A 17 -1.99 -3.23 -12.38
CA ALA A 17 -2.08 -1.89 -11.82
C ALA A 17 -3.22 -1.09 -12.45
N ARG A 18 -3.35 -1.11 -13.78
CA ARG A 18 -4.45 -0.47 -14.52
C ARG A 18 -5.81 -0.96 -14.04
N ALA A 19 -6.01 -2.28 -14.00
CA ALA A 19 -7.27 -2.87 -13.55
C ALA A 19 -7.62 -2.50 -12.09
N THR A 20 -6.62 -2.43 -11.21
CA THR A 20 -6.82 -2.03 -9.81
C THR A 20 -7.23 -0.56 -9.69
N LEU A 21 -6.59 0.33 -10.48
CA LEU A 21 -6.94 1.75 -10.53
C LEU A 21 -8.33 1.99 -11.13
N GLU A 22 -8.72 1.22 -12.15
CA GLU A 22 -10.08 1.27 -12.71
C GLU A 22 -11.13 0.89 -11.67
N ARG A 23 -10.86 -0.11 -10.82
CA ARG A 23 -11.74 -0.44 -9.69
C ARG A 23 -11.80 0.67 -8.65
N LEU A 24 -10.68 1.36 -8.38
CA LEU A 24 -10.63 2.51 -7.48
C LEU A 24 -11.52 3.65 -8.01
N VAL A 25 -11.39 3.98 -9.30
CA VAL A 25 -12.27 4.95 -9.98
C VAL A 25 -13.73 4.47 -9.95
N GLY A 26 -13.97 3.16 -10.09
CA GLY A 26 -15.27 2.52 -10.01
C GLY A 26 -15.89 2.44 -8.60
N GLY A 27 -15.28 3.06 -7.59
CA GLY A 27 -15.83 3.15 -6.24
C GLY A 27 -15.29 2.13 -5.23
N MET A 28 -14.25 1.37 -5.57
CA MET A 28 -13.53 0.58 -4.57
C MET A 28 -12.97 1.51 -3.49
N HIS A 29 -13.34 1.27 -2.23
CA HIS A 29 -12.85 2.06 -1.11
C HIS A 29 -11.57 1.43 -0.52
N VAL A 30 -10.55 2.26 -0.30
CA VAL A 30 -9.31 1.88 0.39
C VAL A 30 -9.21 2.69 1.67
N GLU A 31 -9.26 2.00 2.80
CA GLU A 31 -9.10 2.62 4.13
C GLU A 31 -7.62 2.98 4.37
N ILE A 32 -7.36 4.22 4.79
CA ILE A 32 -6.06 4.63 5.34
C ILE A 32 -6.28 4.83 6.85
N GLY A 33 -5.96 3.79 7.62
CA GLY A 33 -6.18 3.77 9.07
C GLY A 33 -5.12 4.53 9.87
N ALA A 34 -3.94 4.78 9.31
CA ALA A 34 -2.95 5.65 9.93
C ALA A 34 -2.11 6.43 8.91
N ARG A 35 -1.76 7.66 9.29
CA ARG A 35 -0.77 8.51 8.61
C ARG A 35 0.27 8.89 9.64
N VAL A 36 1.53 8.53 9.40
CA VAL A 36 2.63 8.69 10.35
C VAL A 36 3.75 9.47 9.68
N PRO A 37 4.38 10.45 10.34
CA PRO A 37 5.54 11.14 9.77
C PRO A 37 6.67 10.16 9.41
N LEU A 38 7.41 10.45 8.33
CA LEU A 38 8.49 9.58 7.83
C LEU A 38 9.57 9.34 8.89
N GLU A 39 9.90 10.36 9.69
CA GLU A 39 10.84 10.27 10.80
C GLU A 39 10.39 9.31 11.92
N GLN A 40 9.10 8.95 11.94
CA GLN A 40 8.49 7.99 12.87
C GLN A 40 8.21 6.63 12.22
N ALA A 41 8.90 6.26 11.13
CA ALA A 41 8.73 4.97 10.47
C ALA A 41 8.85 3.76 11.42
N ALA A 42 9.76 3.81 12.39
CA ALA A 42 9.91 2.75 13.40
C ALA A 42 8.63 2.55 14.23
N ASP A 43 7.89 3.63 14.50
CA ASP A 43 6.66 3.61 15.29
C ASP A 43 5.51 3.06 14.44
N ALA A 44 5.45 3.44 13.16
CA ALA A 44 4.53 2.85 12.19
C ALA A 44 4.70 1.32 12.10
N HIS A 45 5.94 0.81 12.09
CA HIS A 45 6.21 -0.63 12.12
C HIS A 45 5.70 -1.29 13.41
N ARG A 46 5.95 -0.70 14.58
CA ARG A 46 5.44 -1.23 15.86
C ARG A 46 3.91 -1.27 15.92
N LEU A 47 3.23 -0.25 15.38
CA LEU A 47 1.77 -0.20 15.28
C LEU A 47 1.20 -1.31 14.37
N LEU A 48 1.87 -1.57 13.24
CA LEU A 48 1.50 -2.66 12.32
C LEU A 48 1.70 -4.04 12.96
N GLU A 49 2.86 -4.27 13.56
CA GLU A 49 3.23 -5.57 14.16
C GLU A 49 2.38 -5.93 15.38
N SER A 50 2.02 -4.92 16.18
CA SER A 50 1.11 -5.07 17.33
C SER A 50 -0.36 -5.24 16.94
N ARG A 51 -0.70 -5.18 15.64
CA ARG A 51 -2.08 -5.25 15.11
C ARG A 51 -3.00 -4.16 15.66
N GLN A 52 -2.44 -2.99 15.95
CA GLN A 52 -3.21 -1.82 16.43
C GLN A 52 -3.80 -0.98 15.28
N THR A 53 -3.67 -1.45 14.03
CA THR A 53 -4.12 -0.73 12.84
C THR A 53 -5.02 -1.62 11.98
N THR A 54 -6.00 -0.99 11.33
CA THR A 54 -6.77 -1.53 10.22
C THR A 54 -6.46 -0.71 8.96
N GLY A 55 -6.63 -1.32 7.79
CA GLY A 55 -6.37 -0.63 6.53
C GLY A 55 -4.89 -0.35 6.28
N ALA A 56 -4.61 0.61 5.40
CA ALA A 56 -3.25 1.00 5.04
C ALA A 56 -2.64 1.98 6.07
N VAL A 57 -1.36 1.79 6.36
CA VAL A 57 -0.53 2.76 7.08
C VAL A 57 0.37 3.45 6.07
N VAL A 58 0.33 4.79 6.03
CA VAL A 58 1.09 5.60 5.07
C VAL A 58 2.08 6.48 5.82
N LEU A 59 3.32 6.52 5.35
CA LEU A 59 4.30 7.49 5.81
C LEU A 59 4.16 8.80 5.02
N VAL A 60 4.14 9.92 5.74
CA VAL A 60 4.10 11.26 5.14
C VAL A 60 5.48 11.92 5.26
N PRO A 61 6.02 12.51 4.18
CA PRO A 61 7.34 13.16 4.21
C PRO A 61 7.41 14.40 5.10
#